data_AF-A0A9D9IHU2-F1
#
_entry.id   AF-A0A9D9IHU2-F1
#
_cell.length_a   1.000
_cell.length_b   1.000
_cell.length_c   1.000
_cell.angle_alpha   90.00
_cell.angle_beta   90.00
_cell.angle_gamma   90.00
#
_symmetry.space_group_name_H-M   'P 1'
#
loop_
_entity.id
_entity.type
_entity.pdbx_description
1 polymer ?
#
loop_
_entity_poly.entity_id
_entity_poly.type
_entity_poly.pdbx_seq_one_letter_code
_entity_poly.pdbx_strand_id
1 'polypeptide(L)'
;MKRNIFLSVFVFLAAIVTSAAQDLVILHTNDTHSQIDVQKSGEYKGLGGVERRYNLFQEIIGKYGREIVLILDAGDYNQGSPYFTEYNGDLEVSLMNALGYEVTTLGNHEFDNGIEELARRLEKAEYQTVCCNYSFRGTPLAKHVKPYTVLVKGDKTIGIIGATTDLERVSDKGIVDGIKQLNTVKMINKYARKLARKCDLVILLSHRGYDTGTETGADMAIAPQLRNVDLIIGGHSHTFLSSPVEMKDADGQRIVIVQDGWGGVNVGLMVINAL
;
A
#
# COMPACT_ATOMS: atom_id res chain seq x y z
N MET A 1 -2.32 -66.97 41.91
CA MET A 1 -2.80 -65.57 41.74
C MET A 1 -2.80 -65.24 40.25
N LYS A 2 -3.97 -65.10 39.62
CA LYS A 2 -4.09 -64.77 38.18
C LYS A 2 -3.93 -63.25 38.00
N ARG A 3 -2.90 -62.80 37.26
CA ARG A 3 -2.72 -61.39 36.89
C ARG A 3 -3.56 -61.13 35.63
N ASN A 4 -4.64 -60.38 35.79
CA ASN A 4 -5.41 -59.86 34.65
C ASN A 4 -4.71 -58.62 34.12
N ILE A 5 -4.24 -58.67 32.87
CA ILE A 5 -3.68 -57.53 32.15
C ILE A 5 -4.83 -56.87 31.40
N PHE A 6 -5.22 -55.65 31.80
CA PHE A 6 -6.15 -54.82 31.05
C PHE A 6 -5.35 -54.06 29.98
N LEU A 7 -5.67 -54.31 28.71
CA LEU A 7 -5.14 -53.55 27.58
C LEU A 7 -6.13 -52.41 27.27
N SER A 8 -5.80 -51.20 27.70
CA SER A 8 -6.57 -50.00 27.35
C SER A 8 -6.16 -49.51 25.97
N VAL A 9 -7.04 -49.70 24.98
CA VAL A 9 -6.90 -49.12 23.64
C VAL A 9 -7.29 -47.66 23.71
N PHE A 10 -6.31 -46.75 23.61
CA PHE A 10 -6.57 -45.33 23.42
C PHE A 10 -6.88 -45.08 21.94
N VAL A 11 -8.16 -44.85 21.63
CA VAL A 11 -8.58 -44.35 20.32
C VAL A 11 -8.30 -42.84 20.30
N PHE A 12 -7.24 -42.44 19.62
CA PHE A 12 -7.00 -41.03 19.29
C PHE A 12 -7.99 -40.62 18.19
N LEU A 13 -9.08 -39.95 18.58
CA LEU A 13 -9.93 -39.25 17.63
C LEU A 13 -9.17 -38.00 17.18
N ALA A 14 -8.55 -38.04 15.99
CA ALA A 14 -8.02 -36.84 15.37
C ALA A 14 -9.22 -35.98 14.95
N ALA A 15 -9.51 -34.94 15.74
CA ALA A 15 -10.46 -33.91 15.34
C ALA A 15 -9.86 -33.19 14.12
N ILE A 16 -10.47 -33.39 12.95
CA ILE A 16 -10.18 -32.57 11.77
C ILE A 16 -10.77 -31.20 12.08
N VAL A 17 -9.94 -30.29 12.59
CA VAL A 17 -10.30 -28.88 12.71
C VAL A 17 -10.22 -28.31 11.30
N THR A 18 -11.35 -28.23 10.62
CA THR A 18 -11.46 -27.41 9.41
C THR A 18 -11.43 -25.94 9.85
N SER A 19 -10.27 -25.28 9.73
CA SER A 19 -10.24 -23.82 9.92
C SER A 19 -10.95 -23.17 8.74
N ALA A 20 -12.00 -22.38 9.00
CA ALA A 20 -12.56 -21.52 7.98
C ALA A 20 -11.48 -20.53 7.51
N ALA A 21 -11.37 -20.31 6.19
CA ALA A 21 -10.43 -19.35 5.63
C ALA A 21 -10.68 -17.97 6.24
N GLN A 22 -9.63 -17.30 6.70
CA GLN A 22 -9.78 -16.00 7.35
C GLN A 22 -10.00 -14.91 6.29
N ASP A 23 -10.75 -13.87 6.70
CA ASP A 23 -10.88 -12.65 5.93
C ASP A 23 -9.55 -11.88 5.94
N LEU A 24 -9.26 -11.17 4.86
CA LEU A 24 -8.21 -10.16 4.82
C LEU A 24 -8.88 -8.78 4.85
N VAL A 25 -8.49 -7.93 5.79
CA VAL A 25 -8.99 -6.56 5.88
C VAL A 25 -7.90 -5.61 5.42
N ILE A 26 -8.16 -4.80 4.41
CA ILE A 26 -7.23 -3.80 3.89
C ILE A 26 -7.78 -2.42 4.23
N LEU A 27 -6.99 -1.65 4.97
CA LEU A 27 -7.15 -0.23 5.13
C LEU A 27 -6.15 0.47 4.20
N HIS A 28 -6.59 1.46 3.44
CA HIS A 28 -5.68 2.27 2.65
C HIS A 28 -6.00 3.75 2.63
N THR A 29 -4.95 4.52 2.37
CA THR A 29 -5.01 5.95 2.06
C THR A 29 -4.09 6.27 0.89
N ASN A 30 -4.19 7.49 0.41
CA ASN A 30 -3.31 8.09 -0.59
C ASN A 30 -3.31 9.61 -0.39
N ASP A 31 -2.26 10.29 -0.86
CA ASP A 31 -2.22 11.74 -1.04
C ASP A 31 -2.62 12.53 0.22
N THR A 32 -2.13 12.09 1.39
CA THR A 32 -2.52 12.69 2.66
C THR A 32 -1.89 14.08 2.85
N HIS A 33 -0.85 14.40 2.09
CA HIS A 33 -0.32 15.74 1.90
C HIS A 33 -0.10 16.56 3.17
N SER A 34 0.50 15.93 4.20
CA SER A 34 0.76 16.57 5.49
C SER A 34 -0.51 17.17 6.15
N GLN A 35 -1.71 16.70 5.79
CA GLN A 35 -2.97 17.15 6.41
C GLN A 35 -3.13 16.48 7.77
N ILE A 36 -2.45 17.03 8.77
CA ILE A 36 -2.43 16.49 10.14
C ILE A 36 -3.72 16.84 10.87
N ASP A 37 -4.17 18.08 10.71
CA ASP A 37 -5.42 18.59 11.27
C ASP A 37 -6.61 18.30 10.34
N VAL A 38 -7.82 18.49 10.86
CA VAL A 38 -9.03 18.52 10.02
C VAL A 38 -8.99 19.70 9.04
N GLN A 39 -9.59 19.51 7.88
CA GLN A 39 -9.72 20.54 6.85
C GLN A 39 -10.45 21.77 7.42
N LYS A 40 -9.86 22.96 7.30
CA LYS A 40 -10.37 24.18 7.94
C LYS A 40 -11.44 24.90 7.10
N SER A 41 -11.48 24.65 5.80
CA SER A 41 -12.37 25.31 4.84
C SER A 41 -12.66 24.39 3.63
N GLY A 42 -13.50 24.88 2.70
CA GLY A 42 -13.85 24.15 1.49
C GLY A 42 -14.95 23.10 1.69
N GLU A 43 -15.16 22.30 0.65
CA GLU A 43 -16.17 21.23 0.61
C GLU A 43 -15.97 20.19 1.72
N TYR A 44 -14.73 19.89 2.06
CA TYR A 44 -14.37 18.88 3.06
C TYR A 44 -14.13 19.45 4.47
N LYS A 45 -14.59 20.68 4.75
CA LYS A 45 -14.40 21.33 6.06
C LYS A 45 -14.84 20.42 7.22
N GLY A 46 -13.95 20.24 8.19
CA GLY A 46 -14.18 19.40 9.36
C GLY A 46 -13.99 17.90 9.13
N LEU A 47 -13.55 17.48 7.94
CA LEU A 47 -13.16 16.10 7.62
C LEU A 47 -11.64 15.94 7.65
N GLY A 48 -11.16 14.70 7.54
CA GLY A 48 -9.75 14.36 7.62
C GLY A 48 -9.19 14.37 9.05
N GLY A 49 -7.90 14.66 9.18
CA GLY A 49 -7.18 14.71 10.45
C GLY A 49 -6.64 13.34 10.89
N VAL A 50 -5.37 13.33 11.32
CA VAL A 50 -4.62 12.11 11.67
C VAL A 50 -5.17 11.44 12.93
N GLU A 51 -5.61 12.21 13.93
CA GLU A 51 -6.21 11.65 15.15
C GLU A 51 -7.47 10.83 14.84
N ARG A 52 -8.34 11.34 13.97
CA ARG A 52 -9.58 10.65 13.58
C ARG A 52 -9.27 9.38 12.80
N ARG A 53 -8.27 9.45 11.92
CA ARG A 53 -7.77 8.29 11.18
C ARG A 53 -7.20 7.22 12.11
N TYR A 54 -6.42 7.60 13.10
CA TYR A 54 -5.89 6.69 14.11
C TYR A 54 -7.02 5.98 14.85
N ASN A 55 -8.01 6.72 15.34
CA ASN A 55 -9.16 6.14 16.04
C ASN A 55 -9.94 5.15 15.15
N LEU A 56 -10.15 5.48 13.87
CA LEU A 56 -10.78 4.58 12.91
C LEU A 56 -9.95 3.30 12.72
N PHE A 57 -8.62 3.41 12.57
CA PHE A 57 -7.75 2.24 12.42
C PHE A 57 -7.82 1.36 13.66
N GLN A 58 -7.79 1.94 14.87
CA GLN A 58 -7.91 1.18 16.11
C GLN A 58 -9.28 0.51 16.25
N GLU A 59 -10.37 1.17 15.83
CA GLU A 59 -11.71 0.57 15.81
C GLU A 59 -11.76 -0.66 14.89
N ILE A 60 -11.25 -0.54 13.66
CA ILE A 60 -11.20 -1.66 12.70
C ILE A 60 -10.30 -2.79 13.21
N ILE A 61 -9.13 -2.47 13.77
CA ILE A 61 -8.24 -3.46 14.40
C ILE A 61 -8.94 -4.15 15.57
N GLY A 62 -9.65 -3.42 16.43
CA GLY A 62 -10.40 -3.99 17.55
C GLY A 62 -11.55 -4.89 17.10
N LYS A 63 -12.17 -4.59 15.95
CA LYS A 63 -13.26 -5.37 15.36
C LYS A 63 -12.79 -6.66 14.69
N TYR A 64 -11.71 -6.60 13.93
CA TYR A 64 -11.28 -7.72 13.07
C TYR A 64 -10.06 -8.49 13.58
N GLY A 65 -9.22 -7.88 14.43
CA GLY A 65 -7.94 -8.45 14.86
C GLY A 65 -6.77 -7.90 14.02
N ARG A 66 -5.66 -7.56 14.68
CA ARG A 66 -4.48 -6.95 14.03
C ARG A 66 -3.81 -7.88 13.01
N GLU A 67 -3.91 -9.17 13.25
CA GLU A 67 -3.29 -10.25 12.48
C GLU A 67 -3.86 -10.38 11.06
N ILE A 68 -5.11 -9.95 10.83
CA ILE A 68 -5.75 -9.97 9.51
C ILE A 68 -5.90 -8.58 8.88
N VAL A 69 -5.60 -7.51 9.61
CA VAL A 69 -5.66 -6.13 9.11
C VAL A 69 -4.31 -5.72 8.51
N LEU A 70 -4.33 -5.33 7.24
CA LEU A 70 -3.24 -4.78 6.43
C LEU A 70 -3.49 -3.28 6.21
N ILE A 71 -2.51 -2.43 6.53
CA ILE A 71 -2.64 -0.97 6.43
C ILE A 71 -1.62 -0.44 5.41
N LEU A 72 -2.12 0.20 4.36
CA LEU A 72 -1.35 0.58 3.17
C LEU A 72 -1.50 2.07 2.87
N ASP A 73 -0.50 2.66 2.24
CA ASP A 73 -0.58 4.04 1.73
C ASP A 73 -0.03 4.12 0.30
N ALA A 74 -0.74 4.82 -0.58
CA ALA A 74 -0.35 4.91 -1.99
C ALA A 74 0.60 6.08 -2.31
N GLY A 75 1.27 6.68 -1.32
CA GLY A 75 2.25 7.75 -1.52
C GLY A 75 1.67 9.16 -1.40
N ASP A 76 2.55 10.16 -1.50
CA ASP A 76 2.29 11.59 -1.23
C ASP A 76 1.69 11.83 0.16
N TYR A 77 2.29 11.23 1.17
CA TYR A 77 2.01 11.59 2.56
C TYR A 77 2.75 12.87 2.99
N ASN A 78 3.80 13.24 2.26
CA ASN A 78 4.53 14.49 2.43
C ASN A 78 3.92 15.64 1.63
N GLN A 79 4.37 16.86 1.98
CA GLN A 79 4.05 18.14 1.33
C GLN A 79 2.56 18.53 1.34
N GLY A 80 2.25 19.81 1.57
CA GLY A 80 0.88 20.33 1.44
C GLY A 80 0.35 21.07 2.66
N SER A 81 1.15 21.15 3.73
CA SER A 81 0.87 21.99 4.90
C SER A 81 2.15 22.59 5.48
N PRO A 82 2.07 23.64 6.32
CA PRO A 82 3.23 24.20 7.01
C PRO A 82 3.96 23.19 7.91
N TYR A 83 3.32 22.07 8.31
CA TYR A 83 3.98 21.03 9.08
C TYR A 83 5.15 20.43 8.30
N PHE A 84 4.97 20.15 7.01
CA PHE A 84 6.06 19.62 6.17
C PHE A 84 7.25 20.58 6.09
N THR A 85 7.00 21.88 5.92
CA THR A 85 8.06 22.90 5.86
C THR A 85 8.81 23.02 7.18
N GLU A 86 8.08 22.99 8.31
CA GLU A 86 8.67 23.15 9.65
C GLU A 86 9.46 21.91 10.10
N TYR A 87 8.90 20.72 9.86
CA TYR A 87 9.46 19.45 10.35
C TYR A 87 10.18 18.64 9.27
N ASN A 88 10.31 19.19 8.06
CA ASN A 88 11.04 18.62 6.94
C ASN A 88 10.62 17.19 6.54
N GLY A 89 9.38 16.78 6.82
CA GLY A 89 8.88 15.43 6.58
C GLY A 89 9.08 14.42 7.73
N ASP A 90 9.78 14.78 8.82
CA ASP A 90 9.98 13.85 9.95
C ASP A 90 8.68 13.58 10.73
N LEU A 91 7.78 14.57 10.78
CA LEU A 91 6.50 14.44 11.48
C LEU A 91 5.64 13.39 10.77
N GLU A 92 5.57 13.42 9.46
CA GLU A 92 4.76 12.53 8.64
C GLU A 92 5.23 11.08 8.76
N VAL A 93 6.54 10.82 8.73
CA VAL A 93 7.09 9.49 9.00
C VAL A 93 6.71 9.02 10.40
N SER A 94 6.83 9.89 11.41
CA SER A 94 6.49 9.55 12.80
C SER A 94 5.00 9.22 12.95
N LEU A 95 4.13 9.95 12.25
CA LEU A 95 2.69 9.71 12.26
C LEU A 95 2.32 8.44 11.48
N MET A 96 3.00 8.14 10.38
CA MET A 96 2.82 6.87 9.67
C MET A 96 3.21 5.67 10.54
N ASN A 97 4.33 5.77 11.27
CA ASN A 97 4.73 4.76 12.25
C ASN A 97 3.65 4.59 13.33
N ALA A 98 3.18 5.70 13.93
CA ALA A 98 2.17 5.68 14.98
C ALA A 98 0.81 5.13 14.52
N LEU A 99 0.42 5.38 13.27
CA LEU A 99 -0.79 4.83 12.64
C LEU A 99 -0.65 3.33 12.31
N GLY A 100 0.58 2.81 12.28
CA GLY A 100 0.84 1.41 12.00
C GLY A 100 0.69 1.03 10.53
N TYR A 101 0.97 1.96 9.60
CA TYR A 101 1.12 1.60 8.19
C TYR A 101 2.20 0.53 8.04
N GLU A 102 2.01 -0.39 7.10
CA GLU A 102 2.92 -1.51 6.91
C GLU A 102 3.70 -1.40 5.61
N VAL A 103 3.05 -0.89 4.57
CA VAL A 103 3.67 -0.70 3.26
C VAL A 103 3.16 0.59 2.62
N THR A 104 4.09 1.36 2.06
CA THR A 104 3.78 2.50 1.20
C THR A 104 4.54 2.41 -0.12
N THR A 105 4.03 3.05 -1.17
CA THR A 105 4.82 3.38 -2.37
C THR A 105 5.38 4.80 -2.27
N LEU A 106 6.19 5.20 -3.23
CA LEU A 106 6.67 6.58 -3.33
C LEU A 106 5.73 7.36 -4.25
N GLY A 107 5.22 8.49 -3.79
CA GLY A 107 4.71 9.54 -4.65
C GLY A 107 5.81 10.51 -5.06
N ASN A 108 5.43 11.55 -5.81
CA ASN A 108 6.38 12.56 -6.25
C ASN A 108 6.80 13.50 -5.12
N HIS A 109 5.91 13.80 -4.19
CA HIS A 109 6.18 14.72 -3.08
C HIS A 109 7.06 14.12 -1.98
N GLU A 110 7.27 12.80 -1.98
CA GLU A 110 8.32 12.20 -1.17
C GLU A 110 9.71 12.75 -1.53
N PHE A 111 9.91 13.18 -2.77
CA PHE A 111 11.19 13.67 -3.26
C PHE A 111 11.41 15.18 -3.10
N ASP A 112 10.42 15.96 -2.64
CA ASP A 112 10.51 17.44 -2.62
C ASP A 112 11.75 18.01 -1.91
N ASN A 113 12.24 17.33 -0.87
CA ASN A 113 13.46 17.72 -0.15
C ASN A 113 14.74 17.01 -0.66
N GLY A 114 14.66 16.29 -1.76
CA GLY A 114 15.76 15.55 -2.39
C GLY A 114 15.89 14.10 -1.92
N ILE A 115 16.65 13.33 -2.70
CA ILE A 115 16.94 11.90 -2.49
C ILE A 115 17.60 11.63 -1.13
N GLU A 116 18.57 12.47 -0.75
CA GLU A 116 19.31 12.33 0.52
C GLU A 116 18.38 12.47 1.72
N GLU A 117 17.51 13.49 1.70
CA GLU A 117 16.59 13.75 2.80
C GLU A 117 15.46 12.72 2.87
N LEU A 118 14.97 12.25 1.72
CA LEU A 118 14.05 11.11 1.70
C LEU A 118 14.71 9.86 2.32
N ALA A 119 15.97 9.56 1.96
CA ALA A 119 16.66 8.41 2.54
C ALA A 119 16.84 8.55 4.06
N ARG A 120 17.22 9.74 4.55
CA ARG A 120 17.33 10.04 5.98
C ARG A 120 16.00 9.83 6.72
N ARG A 121 14.88 10.21 6.11
CA ARG A 121 13.54 9.98 6.68
C ARG A 121 13.18 8.50 6.68
N LEU A 122 13.46 7.77 5.61
CA LEU A 122 13.21 6.33 5.51
C LEU A 122 14.10 5.47 6.43
N GLU A 123 15.18 6.02 7.01
CA GLU A 123 15.89 5.36 8.11
C GLU A 123 15.06 5.24 9.38
N LYS A 124 14.08 6.13 9.58
CA LYS A 124 13.19 6.14 10.75
C LYS A 124 11.85 5.42 10.50
N ALA A 125 11.60 4.98 9.27
CA ALA A 125 10.34 4.34 8.90
C ALA A 125 10.24 2.92 9.48
N GLU A 126 9.12 2.62 10.13
CA GLU A 126 8.77 1.27 10.64
C GLU A 126 7.94 0.47 9.63
N TYR A 127 7.66 1.08 8.47
CA TYR A 127 6.96 0.49 7.33
C TYR A 127 7.92 0.21 6.18
N GLN A 128 7.47 -0.62 5.24
CA GLN A 128 8.23 -0.97 4.05
C GLN A 128 7.89 -0.03 2.89
N THR A 129 8.90 0.47 2.20
CA THR A 129 8.69 1.30 1.01
C THR A 129 8.94 0.49 -0.26
N VAL A 130 7.97 0.49 -1.17
CA VAL A 130 8.04 -0.24 -2.44
C VAL A 130 8.01 0.67 -3.67
N CYS A 131 8.86 0.42 -4.66
CA CYS A 131 8.82 1.07 -5.98
C CYS A 131 9.62 0.24 -6.98
N CYS A 132 8.96 -0.31 -8.00
CA CYS A 132 9.55 -1.25 -8.96
C CYS A 132 9.98 -0.61 -10.28
N ASN A 133 9.45 0.57 -10.60
CA ASN A 133 9.65 1.25 -11.87
C ASN A 133 10.72 2.34 -11.82
N TYR A 134 11.52 2.40 -10.74
CA TYR A 134 12.76 3.16 -10.67
C TYR A 134 13.91 2.30 -10.17
N SER A 135 15.11 2.61 -10.65
CA SER A 135 16.35 2.10 -10.08
C SER A 135 16.94 3.13 -9.13
N PHE A 136 17.11 2.73 -7.88
CA PHE A 136 17.78 3.51 -6.83
C PHE A 136 19.26 3.14 -6.67
N ARG A 137 19.83 2.39 -7.62
CA ARG A 137 21.22 1.92 -7.52
C ARG A 137 22.17 3.11 -7.54
N GLY A 138 23.05 3.18 -6.55
CA GLY A 138 24.03 4.27 -6.44
C GLY A 138 23.51 5.46 -5.64
N THR A 139 22.28 5.40 -5.12
CA THR A 139 21.74 6.39 -4.20
C THR A 139 21.54 5.77 -2.81
N PRO A 140 21.44 6.59 -1.74
CA PRO A 140 21.15 6.09 -0.40
C PRO A 140 19.79 5.38 -0.29
N LEU A 141 18.85 5.62 -1.21
CA LEU A 141 17.54 4.96 -1.24
C LEU A 141 17.63 3.46 -1.56
N ALA A 142 18.75 2.98 -2.12
CA ALA A 142 18.93 1.56 -2.50
C ALA A 142 18.70 0.57 -1.34
N LYS A 143 18.95 0.99 -0.09
CA LYS A 143 18.73 0.17 1.11
C LYS A 143 17.30 0.25 1.66
N HIS A 144 16.55 1.28 1.32
CA HIS A 144 15.22 1.56 1.86
C HIS A 144 14.09 1.13 0.94
N VAL A 145 14.28 1.26 -0.38
CA VAL A 145 13.21 1.05 -1.36
C VAL A 145 13.41 -0.27 -2.09
N LYS A 146 12.42 -1.16 -1.96
CA LYS A 146 12.41 -2.46 -2.65
C LYS A 146 11.42 -2.44 -3.81
N PRO A 147 11.56 -3.27 -4.84
CA PRO A 147 10.56 -3.33 -5.90
C PRO A 147 9.19 -3.85 -5.43
N TYR A 148 9.20 -4.76 -4.46
CA TYR A 148 8.02 -5.38 -3.89
C TYR A 148 8.34 -5.90 -2.49
N THR A 149 7.30 -6.28 -1.76
CA THR A 149 7.39 -7.04 -0.51
C THR A 149 6.36 -8.16 -0.43
N VAL A 150 6.47 -9.02 0.58
CA VAL A 150 5.51 -10.08 0.88
C VAL A 150 5.21 -10.04 2.37
N LEU A 151 3.93 -9.99 2.72
CA LEU A 151 3.44 -10.03 4.10
C LEU A 151 2.49 -11.22 4.28
N VAL A 152 2.34 -11.67 5.53
CA VAL A 152 1.35 -12.69 5.89
C VAL A 152 0.32 -12.04 6.82
N LYS A 153 -0.96 -12.25 6.53
CA LYS A 153 -2.10 -11.78 7.32
C LYS A 153 -3.07 -12.93 7.52
N GLY A 154 -3.27 -13.33 8.77
CA GLY A 154 -3.95 -14.58 9.08
C GLY A 154 -3.31 -15.75 8.34
N ASP A 155 -4.09 -16.40 7.48
CA ASP A 155 -3.67 -17.51 6.62
C ASP A 155 -3.28 -17.07 5.19
N LYS A 156 -3.32 -15.78 4.86
CA LYS A 156 -3.06 -15.24 3.52
C LYS A 156 -1.64 -14.68 3.38
N THR A 157 -0.99 -15.03 2.28
CA THR A 157 0.30 -14.47 1.84
C THR A 157 0.05 -13.42 0.76
N ILE A 158 0.33 -12.15 1.06
CA ILE A 158 0.06 -11.02 0.17
C ILE A 158 1.36 -10.50 -0.43
N GLY A 159 1.43 -10.44 -1.77
CA GLY A 159 2.50 -9.78 -2.50
C GLY A 159 2.14 -8.34 -2.81
N ILE A 160 3.03 -7.38 -2.51
CA ILE A 160 2.76 -5.96 -2.71
C ILE A 160 3.87 -5.35 -3.56
N ILE A 161 3.52 -4.82 -4.73
CA ILE A 161 4.40 -4.16 -5.69
C ILE A 161 4.18 -2.65 -5.59
N GLY A 162 5.23 -1.86 -5.68
CA GLY A 162 5.10 -0.39 -5.77
C GLY A 162 5.33 0.12 -7.18
N ALA A 163 4.64 1.19 -7.57
CA ALA A 163 4.97 1.99 -8.74
C ALA A 163 4.73 3.47 -8.45
N THR A 164 5.52 4.34 -9.07
CA THR A 164 5.37 5.79 -8.99
C THR A 164 5.20 6.43 -10.37
N THR A 165 4.83 7.70 -10.40
CA THR A 165 4.61 8.50 -11.60
C THR A 165 5.92 8.79 -12.35
N ASP A 166 5.85 9.55 -13.44
CA ASP A 166 7.03 10.07 -14.12
C ASP A 166 7.59 11.29 -13.36
N LEU A 167 8.58 11.04 -12.50
CA LEU A 167 9.18 12.02 -11.59
C LEU A 167 9.89 13.14 -12.35
N GLU A 168 10.51 12.85 -13.50
CA GLU A 168 11.15 13.89 -14.32
C GLU A 168 10.11 14.90 -14.87
N ARG A 169 8.85 14.47 -15.01
CA ARG A 169 7.75 15.32 -15.49
C ARG A 169 7.12 16.15 -14.37
N VAL A 170 7.07 15.63 -13.14
CA VAL A 170 6.27 16.22 -12.05
C VAL A 170 7.08 16.77 -10.88
N SER A 171 8.39 16.52 -10.82
CA SER A 171 9.29 17.05 -9.79
C SER A 171 10.14 18.21 -10.33
N ASP A 172 10.67 19.04 -9.43
CA ASP A 172 11.59 20.10 -9.83
C ASP A 172 12.89 19.52 -10.43
N LYS A 173 13.46 20.29 -11.37
CA LYS A 173 14.69 19.89 -12.08
C LYS A 173 15.83 19.64 -11.10
N GLY A 174 16.49 18.49 -11.25
CA GLY A 174 17.67 18.12 -10.46
C GLY A 174 17.37 17.38 -9.16
N ILE A 175 16.12 17.38 -8.67
CA ILE A 175 15.75 16.74 -7.39
C ILE A 175 15.93 15.22 -7.45
N VAL A 176 15.57 14.62 -8.58
CA VAL A 176 15.61 13.18 -8.80
C VAL A 176 16.81 12.74 -9.63
N ASP A 177 17.81 13.60 -9.77
CA ASP A 177 19.05 13.24 -10.47
C ASP A 177 19.72 12.06 -9.77
N GLY A 178 20.03 11.01 -10.53
CA GLY A 178 20.70 9.80 -10.01
C GLY A 178 19.79 8.60 -9.80
N ILE A 179 18.46 8.75 -9.91
CA ILE A 179 17.56 7.61 -10.09
C ILE A 179 17.18 7.47 -11.56
N LYS A 180 16.84 6.25 -11.98
CA LYS A 180 16.50 5.97 -13.38
C LYS A 180 15.14 5.30 -13.49
N GLN A 181 14.24 5.91 -14.25
CA GLN A 181 12.97 5.29 -14.58
C GLN A 181 13.17 4.01 -15.42
N LEU A 182 12.41 2.98 -15.09
CA LEU A 182 12.33 1.71 -15.79
C LEU A 182 10.95 1.59 -16.44
N ASN A 183 10.81 0.72 -17.44
CA ASN A 183 9.50 0.48 -18.06
C ASN A 183 8.50 -0.08 -17.03
N THR A 184 7.51 0.74 -16.66
CA THR A 184 6.55 0.46 -15.59
C THR A 184 5.82 -0.87 -15.78
N VAL A 185 5.11 -1.06 -16.90
CA VAL A 185 4.34 -2.28 -17.20
C VAL A 185 5.23 -3.53 -17.17
N LYS A 186 6.42 -3.45 -17.77
CA LYS A 186 7.40 -4.56 -17.79
C LYS A 186 7.84 -4.93 -16.37
N MET A 187 8.13 -3.95 -15.52
CA MET A 187 8.60 -4.18 -14.17
C MET A 187 7.49 -4.73 -13.25
N ILE A 188 6.27 -4.19 -13.35
CA ILE A 188 5.11 -4.72 -12.64
C ILE A 188 4.88 -6.18 -13.03
N ASN A 189 4.76 -6.48 -14.33
CA ASN A 189 4.52 -7.86 -14.81
C ASN A 189 5.64 -8.83 -14.41
N LYS A 190 6.89 -8.37 -14.35
CA LYS A 190 8.03 -9.18 -13.90
C LYS A 190 7.84 -9.63 -12.44
N TYR A 191 7.47 -8.71 -11.55
CA TYR A 191 7.33 -9.03 -10.12
C TYR A 191 5.99 -9.70 -9.81
N ALA A 192 4.91 -9.29 -10.47
CA ALA A 192 3.59 -9.93 -10.36
C ALA A 192 3.67 -11.43 -10.70
N ARG A 193 4.31 -11.80 -11.82
CA ARG A 193 4.57 -13.21 -12.18
C ARG A 193 5.32 -13.99 -11.11
N LYS A 194 6.27 -13.34 -10.42
CA LYS A 194 7.04 -13.98 -9.33
C LYS A 194 6.18 -14.18 -8.10
N LEU A 195 5.34 -13.21 -7.76
CA LEU A 195 4.50 -13.21 -6.56
C LEU A 195 3.31 -14.16 -6.71
N ALA A 196 2.64 -14.17 -7.87
CA ALA A 196 1.49 -15.04 -8.14
C ALA A 196 1.77 -16.55 -8.02
N ARG A 197 3.04 -16.97 -7.96
CA ARG A 197 3.42 -18.37 -7.74
C ARG A 197 3.42 -18.79 -6.26
N LYS A 198 3.27 -17.84 -5.34
CA LYS A 198 3.47 -18.06 -3.89
C LYS A 198 2.66 -17.13 -2.99
N CYS A 199 1.85 -16.25 -3.56
CA CYS A 199 1.00 -15.29 -2.86
C CYS A 199 -0.43 -15.56 -3.30
N ASP A 200 -1.36 -15.45 -2.36
CA ASP A 200 -2.80 -15.61 -2.59
C ASP A 200 -3.42 -14.35 -3.20
N LEU A 201 -2.75 -13.19 -3.04
CA LEU A 201 -3.13 -11.90 -3.58
C LEU A 201 -1.90 -11.10 -4.00
N VAL A 202 -1.97 -10.44 -5.16
CA VAL A 202 -0.96 -9.48 -5.65
C VAL A 202 -1.58 -8.09 -5.77
N ILE A 203 -1.11 -7.19 -4.91
CA ILE A 203 -1.50 -5.78 -4.87
C ILE A 203 -0.44 -4.92 -5.56
N LEU A 204 -0.88 -3.98 -6.39
CA LEU A 204 -0.07 -2.85 -6.86
C LEU A 204 -0.45 -1.60 -6.06
N LEU A 205 0.48 -1.09 -5.25
CA LEU A 205 0.42 0.27 -4.71
C LEU A 205 0.96 1.23 -5.78
N SER A 206 0.07 2.01 -6.38
CA SER A 206 0.38 2.85 -7.53
C SER A 206 0.24 4.32 -7.19
N HIS A 207 1.28 5.09 -7.42
CA HIS A 207 1.22 6.54 -7.38
C HIS A 207 1.31 7.10 -8.81
N ARG A 208 0.41 6.66 -9.69
CA ARG A 208 0.42 6.99 -11.13
C ARG A 208 -0.81 7.75 -11.62
N GLY A 209 -1.77 7.98 -10.74
CA GLY A 209 -3.06 8.56 -11.10
C GLY A 209 -4.04 7.51 -11.61
N TYR A 210 -5.32 7.70 -11.35
CA TYR A 210 -6.39 6.83 -11.81
C TYR A 210 -6.55 6.87 -13.35
N ASP A 211 -7.07 7.99 -13.86
CA ASP A 211 -7.04 8.50 -15.24
C ASP A 211 -7.98 9.70 -15.28
N THR A 212 -7.41 10.90 -15.34
CA THR A 212 -8.14 12.17 -15.41
C THR A 212 -8.06 12.80 -16.79
N GLY A 213 -7.56 12.07 -17.80
CA GLY A 213 -7.34 12.55 -19.16
C GLY A 213 -6.08 13.39 -19.37
N THR A 214 -5.25 13.58 -18.34
CA THR A 214 -4.04 14.44 -18.39
C THR A 214 -2.72 13.68 -18.22
N GLU A 215 -2.78 12.37 -17.95
CA GLU A 215 -1.62 11.56 -17.53
C GLU A 215 -1.41 10.33 -18.40
N THR A 216 -0.26 10.28 -19.07
CA THR A 216 0.13 9.10 -19.84
C THR A 216 0.58 7.98 -18.90
N GLY A 217 -0.09 6.83 -19.00
CA GLY A 217 0.24 5.65 -18.21
C GLY A 217 -0.31 5.67 -16.78
N ALA A 218 -1.46 6.32 -16.56
CA ALA A 218 -2.29 6.18 -15.37
C ALA A 218 -2.77 4.73 -15.17
N ASP A 219 -3.35 4.43 -14.01
CA ASP A 219 -3.76 3.09 -13.58
C ASP A 219 -4.75 2.45 -14.56
N MET A 220 -5.77 3.18 -15.02
CA MET A 220 -6.73 2.71 -16.02
C MET A 220 -6.07 2.36 -17.37
N ALA A 221 -5.00 3.09 -17.73
CA ALA A 221 -4.30 2.89 -18.99
C ALA A 221 -3.35 1.67 -18.94
N ILE A 222 -2.74 1.40 -17.78
CA ILE A 222 -1.82 0.27 -17.63
C ILE A 222 -2.51 -1.03 -17.25
N ALA A 223 -3.65 -1.00 -16.54
CA ALA A 223 -4.35 -2.19 -16.05
C ALA A 223 -4.60 -3.25 -17.15
N PRO A 224 -5.06 -2.91 -18.37
CA PRO A 224 -5.24 -3.88 -19.46
C PRO A 224 -3.94 -4.50 -20.02
N GLN A 225 -2.78 -3.96 -19.62
CA GLN A 225 -1.47 -4.44 -20.03
C GLN A 225 -0.79 -5.28 -18.92
N LEU A 226 -1.37 -5.28 -17.71
CA LEU A 226 -0.86 -6.04 -16.58
C LEU A 226 -1.25 -7.51 -16.66
N ARG A 227 -0.58 -8.33 -15.87
CA ARG A 227 -0.84 -9.76 -15.69
C ARG A 227 -0.57 -10.17 -14.25
N ASN A 228 -1.46 -10.96 -13.66
CA ASN A 228 -1.33 -11.48 -12.28
C ASN A 228 -1.30 -10.37 -11.21
N VAL A 229 -2.02 -9.27 -11.43
CA VAL A 229 -2.28 -8.23 -10.44
C VAL A 229 -3.78 -8.23 -10.18
N ASP A 230 -4.17 -8.41 -8.93
CA ASP A 230 -5.58 -8.57 -8.55
C ASP A 230 -6.21 -7.23 -8.16
N LEU A 231 -5.41 -6.34 -7.55
CA LEU A 231 -5.84 -5.07 -6.98
C LEU A 231 -4.80 -3.98 -7.23
N ILE A 232 -5.25 -2.81 -7.68
CA ILE A 232 -4.51 -1.56 -7.75
C ILE A 232 -5.09 -0.62 -6.70
N ILE A 233 -4.25 -0.17 -5.77
CA ILE A 233 -4.59 0.91 -4.83
C ILE A 233 -3.80 2.14 -5.30
N GLY A 234 -4.53 3.11 -5.84
CA GLY A 234 -4.02 4.28 -6.54
C GLY A 234 -3.83 5.51 -5.65
N GLY A 235 -3.10 6.49 -6.19
CA GLY A 235 -2.84 7.83 -5.63
C GLY A 235 -2.61 8.85 -6.75
N HIS A 236 -1.98 9.98 -6.46
CA HIS A 236 -1.56 11.06 -7.38
C HIS A 236 -2.68 11.94 -7.91
N SER A 237 -3.72 11.36 -8.50
CA SER A 237 -4.79 12.11 -9.19
C SER A 237 -5.89 12.65 -8.26
N HIS A 238 -5.74 12.45 -6.95
CA HIS A 238 -6.67 12.89 -5.89
C HIS A 238 -8.13 12.49 -6.15
N THR A 239 -8.33 11.37 -6.85
CA THR A 239 -9.65 11.00 -7.36
C THR A 239 -10.48 10.37 -6.26
N PHE A 240 -11.63 10.99 -5.95
CA PHE A 240 -12.64 10.39 -5.07
C PHE A 240 -13.50 9.41 -5.87
N LEU A 241 -13.16 8.13 -5.82
CA LEU A 241 -14.01 7.09 -6.42
C LEU A 241 -15.20 6.79 -5.51
N SER A 242 -16.40 6.76 -6.09
CA SER A 242 -17.63 6.39 -5.36
C SER A 242 -17.78 4.88 -5.17
N SER A 243 -17.08 4.08 -5.97
CA SER A 243 -17.01 2.63 -5.87
C SER A 243 -15.73 2.10 -6.53
N PRO A 244 -15.26 0.89 -6.15
CA PRO A 244 -14.18 0.22 -6.87
C PRO A 244 -14.51 0.05 -8.35
N VAL A 245 -13.47 0.11 -9.19
CA VAL A 245 -13.59 -0.02 -10.64
C VAL A 245 -12.99 -1.35 -11.07
N GLU A 246 -13.74 -2.12 -11.86
CA GLU A 246 -13.29 -3.42 -12.35
C GLU A 246 -12.88 -3.32 -13.81
N MET A 247 -11.71 -3.88 -14.12
CA MET A 247 -11.20 -4.00 -15.48
C MET A 247 -10.74 -5.43 -15.75
N LYS A 248 -10.29 -5.67 -16.98
CA LYS A 248 -9.63 -6.91 -17.37
C LYS A 248 -8.16 -6.64 -17.65
N ASP A 249 -7.31 -7.53 -17.15
CA ASP A 249 -5.88 -7.55 -17.44
C ASP A 249 -5.60 -8.12 -18.86
N ALA A 250 -4.32 -8.24 -19.23
CA ALA A 250 -3.91 -8.71 -20.56
C ALA A 250 -4.24 -10.19 -20.84
N ASP A 251 -4.67 -10.96 -19.83
CA ASP A 251 -5.15 -12.34 -19.95
C ASP A 251 -6.68 -12.44 -19.81
N GLY A 252 -7.38 -11.31 -19.66
CA GLY A 252 -8.82 -11.25 -19.47
C GLY A 252 -9.26 -11.48 -18.03
N GLN A 253 -8.33 -11.57 -17.08
CA GLN A 253 -8.59 -11.76 -15.66
C GLN A 253 -9.00 -10.44 -15.02
N ARG A 254 -9.82 -10.52 -13.97
CA ARG A 254 -10.32 -9.34 -13.26
C ARG A 254 -9.20 -8.63 -12.51
N ILE A 255 -9.17 -7.30 -12.62
CA ILE A 255 -8.35 -6.40 -11.80
C ILE A 255 -9.24 -5.30 -11.21
N VAL A 256 -9.08 -5.01 -9.93
CA VAL A 256 -9.83 -3.96 -9.22
C VAL A 256 -8.95 -2.73 -9.04
N ILE A 257 -9.52 -1.53 -9.19
CA ILE A 257 -8.85 -0.25 -8.97
C ILE A 257 -9.63 0.55 -7.94
N VAL A 258 -8.92 1.10 -6.94
CA VAL A 258 -9.48 1.95 -5.88
C VAL A 258 -8.57 3.16 -5.63
N GLN A 259 -9.15 4.27 -5.15
CA GLN A 259 -8.46 5.50 -4.71
C GLN A 259 -9.44 6.32 -3.85
N ASP A 260 -8.95 6.98 -2.80
CA ASP A 260 -9.80 7.60 -1.77
C ASP A 260 -9.67 9.14 -1.70
N GLY A 261 -9.46 9.80 -2.84
CA GLY A 261 -9.34 11.25 -2.87
C GLY A 261 -7.98 11.73 -2.34
N TRP A 262 -7.97 12.64 -1.37
CA TRP A 262 -6.74 13.21 -0.80
C TRP A 262 -6.96 13.76 0.62
N GLY A 263 -5.88 14.18 1.27
CA GLY A 263 -5.89 14.86 2.58
C GLY A 263 -6.35 13.97 3.74
N GLY A 264 -6.42 12.65 3.50
CA GLY A 264 -6.98 11.68 4.42
C GLY A 264 -8.43 11.94 4.81
N VAL A 265 -9.19 12.59 3.93
CA VAL A 265 -10.63 12.84 4.10
C VAL A 265 -11.39 11.51 4.18
N ASN A 266 -10.99 10.54 3.34
CA ASN A 266 -11.49 9.18 3.34
C ASN A 266 -10.38 8.19 3.71
N VAL A 267 -10.82 7.00 4.12
CA VAL A 267 -10.00 5.80 4.29
C VAL A 267 -10.71 4.68 3.55
N GLY A 268 -10.04 4.05 2.60
CA GLY A 268 -10.53 2.87 1.93
C GLY A 268 -10.54 1.69 2.90
N LEU A 269 -11.65 0.94 2.93
CA LEU A 269 -11.80 -0.29 3.70
C LEU A 269 -12.30 -1.39 2.76
N MET A 270 -11.48 -2.42 2.57
CA MET A 270 -11.87 -3.62 1.83
C MET A 270 -11.80 -4.83 2.74
N VAL A 271 -12.85 -5.64 2.74
CA VAL A 271 -12.85 -6.97 3.37
C VAL A 271 -12.86 -7.98 2.24
N ILE A 272 -11.73 -8.67 2.07
CA ILE A 272 -11.54 -9.71 1.07
C ILE A 272 -11.78 -11.05 1.76
N ASN A 273 -12.95 -11.62 1.53
CA ASN A 273 -13.27 -12.96 2.00
C ASN A 273 -12.45 -14.02 1.25
N ALA A 274 -12.35 -15.23 1.80
CA ALA A 274 -11.70 -16.44 1.25
C ALA A 274 -11.12 -16.28 -0.18
N LEU A 275 -9.78 -16.29 -0.28
CA LEU A 275 -8.99 -16.21 -1.52
C LEU A 275 -8.69 -17.62 -2.02
#